data_AF-A0A084EJ34-F1
#
_entry.id   AF-A0A084EJ34-F1
#
_cell.length_a   1.000
_cell.length_b   1.000
_cell.length_c   1.000
_cell.angle_alpha   90.00
_cell.angle_beta   90.00
_cell.angle_gamma   90.00
#
_symmetry.space_group_name_H-M   'P 1'
#
loop_
_entity.id
_entity.type
_entity.pdbx_description
1 polymer ?
#
loop_
_entity_poly.entity_id
_entity_poly.type
_entity_poly.pdbx_seq_one_letter_code
_entity_poly.pdbx_strand_id
1 'polypeptide(L)'
;MKNIFKKPIYNKDKTENIFKKAIYNKDKTECLQIGYFTNDKGEIQIEQFLPTTKKVPSVLPKEITSLAQAFKGNKNEFIDGIQYWDTSSFTNMWGMFCEAKNFNQPIGNWNTSNVTNMAGMFFGAEEFNQPIGNWNTKNVFNMTWMFFGADEFNQPIGSWNTSKVIDMTGMFSNAYNFNQPIGNWNTSNVTYMGYMFDGATSFNQDISSWNTSNVKYMSYMFAYAKKFNQDISMWNTSNVIDMNHMFSGATSFNQDISMWNTSNVRDMSYMFSGATSFNQDISSWNTSKVTDMTGMFSNAYNFNQPIGNWNTSNVIDMNHMFSGATSFNQNLSKWIIWKVKKFIGFDNNSNPRWEDKFKPPFDKKYTSYRLNTQKWSKKAKYNLWKTKCLQIGYFTNDKGEIQIEQFLPTTKKVPSVLPKEITSLRRAFQGNQNEIIEGIQYWDTSNVENMSWMFKEATLFNQPIGNWNTSNVTNMNHMFFCAYSFNQDISSWNTSNVTDMSWMFAGAYSLNQDLSKWDTSSVGKQRQDIGVSNPNWKPEHQPKFNNKSS
;
A
#
# COMPACT_ATOMS: atom_id res chain seq x y z
N MET A 1 4.77 -4.80 -1.48
CA MET A 1 6.13 -4.32 -1.14
C MET A 1 7.28 -5.24 -1.63
N LYS A 2 7.14 -6.03 -2.72
CA LYS A 2 8.25 -6.87 -3.26
C LYS A 2 9.30 -6.14 -4.11
N ASN A 3 9.28 -4.81 -4.20
CA ASN A 3 10.03 -4.04 -5.21
C ASN A 3 11.00 -2.97 -4.66
N ILE A 4 11.29 -2.96 -3.36
CA ILE A 4 12.15 -1.93 -2.73
C ILE A 4 13.66 -2.20 -3.01
N PHE A 5 14.02 -3.39 -3.47
CA PHE A 5 15.42 -3.80 -3.71
C PHE A 5 15.70 -4.17 -5.18
N LYS A 6 15.25 -3.34 -6.14
CA LYS A 6 15.63 -3.50 -7.54
C LYS A 6 17.15 -3.32 -7.70
N LYS A 7 17.77 -4.17 -8.53
CA LYS A 7 19.16 -4.01 -8.98
C LYS A 7 19.34 -2.59 -9.57
N PRO A 8 20.45 -1.88 -9.29
CA PRO A 8 20.83 -0.72 -10.07
C PRO A 8 20.90 -1.11 -11.55
N ILE A 9 20.35 -0.26 -12.43
CA ILE A 9 20.43 -0.44 -13.87
C ILE A 9 21.85 -0.02 -14.29
N TYR A 10 22.67 -0.99 -14.72
CA TYR A 10 24.05 -0.77 -15.15
C TYR A 10 24.08 0.09 -16.42
N ASN A 11 24.64 1.29 -16.32
CA ASN A 11 24.98 2.10 -17.48
C ASN A 11 26.37 1.68 -17.98
N LYS A 12 26.47 1.30 -19.26
CA LYS A 12 27.58 0.47 -19.78
C LYS A 12 28.80 1.24 -20.27
N ASP A 13 28.90 2.53 -19.99
CA ASP A 13 29.95 3.38 -20.58
C ASP A 13 30.61 4.28 -19.54
N LYS A 14 31.73 3.79 -18.96
CA LYS A 14 33.02 4.49 -18.79
C LYS A 14 33.82 3.96 -17.59
N THR A 15 35.13 3.90 -17.82
CA THR A 15 36.26 3.53 -16.94
C THR A 15 36.56 2.03 -16.87
N GLU A 16 37.86 1.71 -16.94
CA GLU A 16 38.41 0.36 -16.92
C GLU A 16 37.89 -0.40 -15.70
N ASN A 17 36.85 -1.22 -15.93
CA ASN A 17 36.26 -2.05 -14.89
C ASN A 17 37.32 -3.06 -14.44
N ILE A 18 37.88 -2.85 -13.24
CA ILE A 18 38.58 -3.92 -12.53
C ILE A 18 37.52 -5.00 -12.31
N PHE A 19 37.60 -6.08 -13.07
CA PHE A 19 36.58 -7.11 -13.07
C PHE A 19 37.23 -8.48 -12.95
N LYS A 20 37.09 -9.09 -11.78
CA LYS A 20 37.49 -10.47 -11.52
C LYS A 20 36.22 -11.30 -11.32
N LYS A 21 36.09 -12.43 -12.02
CA LYS A 21 34.93 -13.32 -11.85
C LYS A 21 35.13 -14.30 -10.69
N ALA A 22 34.03 -14.61 -10.02
CA ALA A 22 33.98 -15.69 -9.05
C ALA A 22 34.15 -17.04 -9.75
N ILE A 23 34.97 -17.91 -9.15
CA ILE A 23 35.14 -19.31 -9.58
C ILE A 23 34.58 -20.21 -8.49
N TYR A 24 33.81 -21.21 -8.87
CA TYR A 24 33.18 -22.15 -7.95
C TYR A 24 33.63 -23.59 -8.24
N ASN A 25 33.52 -24.44 -7.22
CA ASN A 25 33.60 -25.89 -7.40
C ASN A 25 32.42 -26.42 -8.24
N LYS A 26 32.49 -27.70 -8.65
CA LYS A 26 31.54 -28.29 -9.61
C LYS A 26 30.07 -28.22 -9.16
N ASP A 27 29.81 -28.39 -7.86
CA ASP A 27 28.46 -28.38 -7.29
C ASP A 27 27.96 -26.99 -6.85
N LYS A 28 28.79 -25.95 -7.04
CA LYS A 28 28.50 -24.55 -6.72
C LYS A 28 28.23 -24.29 -5.23
N THR A 29 28.84 -25.08 -4.35
CA THR A 29 28.78 -24.90 -2.89
C THR A 29 30.01 -24.21 -2.30
N GLU A 30 31.13 -24.19 -3.02
CA GLU A 30 32.37 -23.54 -2.58
C GLU A 30 32.83 -22.53 -3.63
N CYS A 31 33.05 -21.29 -3.21
CA CYS A 31 33.74 -20.30 -4.00
C CYS A 31 35.24 -20.51 -3.83
N LEU A 32 35.93 -20.81 -4.94
CA LEU A 32 37.37 -21.05 -4.98
C LEU A 32 38.15 -19.75 -5.24
N GLN A 33 37.50 -18.76 -5.86
CA GLN A 33 38.07 -17.44 -6.13
C GLN A 33 36.98 -16.39 -6.00
N ILE A 34 37.21 -15.36 -5.18
CA ILE A 34 36.29 -14.24 -5.01
C ILE A 34 36.29 -13.37 -6.27
N GLY A 35 35.10 -13.12 -6.80
CA GLY A 35 34.87 -12.13 -7.86
C GLY A 35 34.57 -10.76 -7.28
N TYR A 36 34.92 -9.70 -8.00
CA TYR A 36 34.65 -8.31 -7.64
C TYR A 36 34.71 -7.40 -8.86
N PHE A 37 34.04 -6.26 -8.77
CA PHE A 37 33.89 -5.29 -9.85
C PHE A 37 33.81 -3.86 -9.30
N THR A 38 34.16 -2.86 -10.12
CA THR A 38 33.88 -1.45 -9.80
C THR A 38 32.41 -1.14 -10.08
N ASN A 39 31.66 -0.68 -9.08
CA ASN A 39 30.24 -0.33 -9.25
C ASN A 39 30.06 1.11 -9.80
N ASP A 40 28.83 1.52 -10.03
CA ASP A 40 28.45 2.84 -10.55
C ASP A 40 28.82 4.01 -9.62
N LYS A 41 29.16 3.72 -8.36
CA LYS A 41 29.65 4.69 -7.37
C LYS A 41 31.17 4.73 -7.26
N GLY A 42 31.88 3.94 -8.07
CA GLY A 42 33.34 3.80 -8.02
C GLY A 42 33.86 2.94 -6.86
N GLU A 43 32.98 2.26 -6.13
CA GLU A 43 33.39 1.31 -5.08
C GLU A 43 33.83 -0.02 -5.73
N ILE A 44 34.86 -0.65 -5.17
CA ILE A 44 35.24 -2.01 -5.56
C ILE A 44 34.36 -2.97 -4.74
N GLN A 45 33.31 -3.48 -5.39
CA GLN A 45 32.27 -4.30 -4.80
C GLN A 45 32.49 -5.77 -5.09
N ILE A 46 32.26 -6.61 -4.08
CA ILE A 46 32.27 -8.06 -4.22
C ILE A 46 31.15 -8.54 -5.14
N GLU A 47 31.43 -9.53 -5.99
CA GLU A 47 30.41 -10.23 -6.75
C GLU A 47 29.51 -11.02 -5.77
N GLN A 48 28.19 -10.94 -5.95
CA GLN A 48 27.24 -11.70 -5.13
C GLN A 48 27.56 -13.21 -5.23
N PHE A 49 27.73 -13.86 -4.08
CA PHE A 49 27.88 -15.29 -3.99
C PHE A 49 26.57 -16.01 -4.36
N LEU A 50 26.69 -17.20 -4.92
CA LEU A 50 25.51 -18.02 -5.23
C LEU A 50 24.75 -18.35 -3.93
N PRO A 51 23.40 -18.42 -3.96
CA PRO A 51 22.60 -18.79 -2.79
C PRO A 51 23.01 -20.09 -2.09
N THR A 52 23.68 -21.00 -2.81
CA THR A 52 24.15 -22.31 -2.32
C THR A 52 25.55 -22.28 -1.72
N THR A 53 26.28 -21.17 -1.77
CA THR A 53 27.68 -21.08 -1.31
C THR A 53 27.76 -21.23 0.21
N LYS A 54 28.43 -22.31 0.65
CA LYS A 54 28.72 -22.71 2.03
C LYS A 54 30.15 -22.40 2.46
N LYS A 55 31.03 -22.12 1.50
CA LYS A 55 32.44 -21.86 1.76
C LYS A 55 32.99 -20.84 0.77
N VAL A 56 33.82 -19.93 1.26
CA VAL A 56 34.51 -18.89 0.51
C VAL A 56 35.99 -18.87 0.92
N PRO A 57 36.88 -18.27 0.11
CA PRO A 57 38.27 -18.09 0.51
C PRO A 57 38.37 -17.28 1.81
N SER A 58 39.26 -17.71 2.72
CA SER A 58 39.46 -17.07 4.04
C SER A 58 40.12 -15.69 3.97
N VAL A 59 40.72 -15.35 2.82
CA VAL A 59 41.37 -14.06 2.58
C VAL A 59 40.54 -13.27 1.58
N LEU A 60 40.07 -12.09 2.00
CA LEU A 60 39.45 -11.12 1.10
C LEU A 60 40.51 -10.37 0.30
N PRO A 61 40.30 -10.16 -1.01
CA PRO A 61 41.09 -9.19 -1.77
C PRO A 61 41.05 -7.81 -1.11
N LYS A 62 42.23 -7.22 -0.87
CA LYS A 62 42.40 -5.96 -0.11
C LYS A 62 41.78 -4.76 -0.81
N GLU A 63 41.56 -4.87 -2.11
CA GLU A 63 40.98 -3.84 -2.96
C GLU A 63 39.48 -3.68 -2.72
N ILE A 64 38.78 -4.72 -2.23
CA ILE A 64 37.34 -4.66 -2.00
C ILE A 64 37.04 -3.67 -0.88
N THR A 65 36.08 -2.80 -1.14
CA THR A 65 35.59 -1.76 -0.21
C THR A 65 34.09 -1.86 0.06
N SER A 66 33.39 -2.72 -0.68
CA SER A 66 31.93 -2.93 -0.54
C SER A 66 31.56 -4.42 -0.52
N LEU A 67 30.87 -4.83 0.55
CA LEU A 67 30.25 -6.15 0.71
C LEU A 67 28.77 -6.14 0.33
N ALA A 68 28.34 -5.11 -0.40
CA ALA A 68 26.97 -4.94 -0.81
C ALA A 68 26.41 -6.19 -1.51
N GLN A 69 25.33 -6.75 -0.95
CA GLN A 69 24.63 -7.95 -1.43
C GLN A 69 25.47 -9.22 -1.53
N ALA A 70 26.64 -9.31 -0.88
CA ALA A 70 27.56 -10.44 -1.00
C ALA A 70 26.87 -11.80 -0.82
N PHE A 71 26.01 -11.94 0.19
CA PHE A 71 25.30 -13.17 0.53
C PHE A 71 23.79 -13.02 0.44
N LYS A 72 23.30 -12.13 -0.44
CA LYS A 72 21.86 -11.95 -0.64
C LYS A 72 21.22 -13.28 -1.08
N GLY A 73 20.22 -13.73 -0.33
CA GLY A 73 19.48 -14.97 -0.55
C GLY A 73 20.26 -16.24 -0.21
N ASN A 74 21.38 -16.15 0.52
CA ASN A 74 22.14 -17.33 0.92
C ASN A 74 21.28 -18.26 1.79
N LYS A 75 21.34 -19.55 1.51
CA LYS A 75 20.46 -20.56 2.13
C LYS A 75 21.05 -21.24 3.35
N ASN A 76 22.29 -20.93 3.69
CA ASN A 76 23.05 -21.64 4.71
C ASN A 76 23.08 -20.85 6.01
N GLU A 77 23.04 -21.58 7.12
CA GLU A 77 23.23 -21.01 8.45
C GLU A 77 24.66 -20.52 8.67
N PHE A 78 25.62 -21.25 8.12
CA PHE A 78 27.05 -21.03 8.25
C PHE A 78 27.73 -21.02 6.88
N ILE A 79 28.67 -20.10 6.70
CA ILE A 79 29.51 -19.93 5.51
C ILE A 79 30.97 -19.95 5.97
N ASP A 80 31.66 -21.05 5.72
CA ASP A 80 33.08 -21.18 6.06
C ASP A 80 33.93 -20.18 5.28
N GLY A 81 34.86 -19.52 5.95
CA GLY A 81 35.77 -18.53 5.39
C GLY A 81 35.52 -17.11 5.89
N ILE A 82 34.25 -16.72 6.10
CA ILE A 82 33.91 -15.33 6.47
C ILE A 82 34.35 -14.95 7.89
N GLN A 83 34.59 -15.94 8.76
CA GLN A 83 35.12 -15.71 10.11
C GLN A 83 36.57 -15.24 10.12
N TYR A 84 37.29 -15.39 9.00
CA TYR A 84 38.70 -14.99 8.86
C TYR A 84 38.88 -13.67 8.10
N TRP A 85 37.78 -13.07 7.63
CA TRP A 85 37.79 -11.86 6.83
C TRP A 85 38.20 -10.63 7.66
N ASP A 86 39.23 -9.91 7.20
CA ASP A 86 39.50 -8.55 7.66
C ASP A 86 38.45 -7.61 7.09
N THR A 87 37.61 -7.06 7.97
CA THR A 87 36.49 -6.20 7.61
C THR A 87 36.76 -4.70 7.77
N SER A 88 37.99 -4.35 8.16
CA SER A 88 38.35 -2.97 8.51
C SER A 88 38.29 -1.99 7.35
N SER A 89 38.39 -2.42 6.08
CA SER A 89 38.35 -1.54 4.91
C SER A 89 36.95 -1.22 4.39
N PHE A 90 35.91 -1.94 4.85
CA PHE A 90 34.58 -1.85 4.23
C PHE A 90 33.82 -0.61 4.67
N THR A 91 33.25 0.10 3.69
CA THR A 91 32.37 1.24 3.91
C THR A 91 30.90 0.90 3.68
N ASN A 92 30.61 -0.17 2.93
CA ASN A 92 29.26 -0.50 2.49
C ASN A 92 28.93 -1.98 2.76
N MET A 93 27.94 -2.23 3.62
CA MET A 93 27.38 -3.56 3.94
C MET A 93 25.91 -3.69 3.52
N TRP A 94 25.45 -2.83 2.60
CA TRP A 94 24.07 -2.80 2.15
C TRP A 94 23.58 -4.16 1.67
N GLY A 95 22.51 -4.67 2.29
CA GLY A 95 21.87 -5.90 1.86
C GLY A 95 22.76 -7.15 1.91
N MET A 96 23.85 -7.13 2.67
CA MET A 96 24.86 -8.22 2.65
C MET A 96 24.24 -9.60 2.88
N PHE A 97 23.32 -9.73 3.83
CA PHE A 97 22.58 -10.96 4.17
C PHE A 97 21.07 -10.82 3.90
N CYS A 98 20.68 -9.93 2.98
CA CYS A 98 19.27 -9.75 2.61
C CYS A 98 18.68 -11.08 2.09
N GLU A 99 17.54 -11.51 2.62
CA GLU A 99 16.83 -12.77 2.35
C GLU A 99 17.65 -14.03 2.67
N ALA A 100 18.72 -13.90 3.46
CA ALA A 100 19.49 -15.05 3.95
C ALA A 100 18.79 -15.66 5.17
N LYS A 101 17.59 -16.22 4.96
CA LYS A 101 16.64 -16.62 6.01
C LYS A 101 17.25 -17.44 7.14
N ASN A 102 18.13 -18.39 6.80
CA ASN A 102 18.73 -19.32 7.76
C ASN A 102 20.02 -18.78 8.40
N PHE A 103 20.58 -17.67 7.92
CA PHE A 103 21.90 -17.21 8.33
C PHE A 103 21.94 -16.81 9.80
N ASN A 104 22.80 -17.46 10.59
CA ASN A 104 22.92 -17.18 12.03
C ASN A 104 24.37 -17.38 12.53
N GLN A 105 25.37 -17.20 11.66
CA GLN A 105 26.77 -17.37 12.03
C GLN A 105 27.32 -16.19 12.85
N PRO A 106 28.14 -16.44 13.90
CA PRO A 106 28.77 -15.37 14.66
C PRO A 106 29.64 -14.44 13.79
N ILE A 107 29.29 -13.16 13.77
CA ILE A 107 30.00 -12.08 13.06
C ILE A 107 30.32 -10.87 13.97
N GLY A 108 30.18 -11.04 15.29
CA GLY A 108 30.42 -9.99 16.28
C GLY A 108 31.85 -9.45 16.29
N ASN A 109 32.82 -10.24 15.80
CA ASN A 109 34.25 -9.87 15.75
C ASN A 109 34.62 -8.98 14.55
N TRP A 110 33.67 -8.68 13.65
CA TRP A 110 33.95 -7.82 12.50
C TRP A 110 34.23 -6.38 12.90
N ASN A 111 35.21 -5.77 12.22
CA ASN A 111 35.51 -4.35 12.37
C ASN A 111 34.62 -3.53 11.45
N THR A 112 33.64 -2.85 12.04
CA THR A 112 32.68 -2.00 11.31
C THR A 112 33.02 -0.51 11.37
N SER A 113 34.20 -0.11 11.85
CA SER A 113 34.52 1.30 12.13
C SER A 113 34.48 2.23 10.92
N ASN A 114 34.65 1.69 9.72
CA ASN A 114 34.60 2.44 8.46
C ASN A 114 33.25 2.31 7.73
N VAL A 115 32.34 1.47 8.21
CA VAL A 115 31.04 1.25 7.59
C VAL A 115 30.18 2.49 7.74
N THR A 116 29.62 2.95 6.62
CA THR A 116 28.71 4.11 6.57
C THR A 116 27.29 3.71 6.18
N ASN A 117 27.10 2.56 5.54
CA ASN A 117 25.80 2.07 5.06
C ASN A 117 25.55 0.62 5.49
N MET A 118 24.51 0.42 6.31
CA MET A 118 24.04 -0.89 6.79
C MET A 118 22.60 -1.20 6.36
N ALA A 119 22.03 -0.41 5.44
CA ALA A 119 20.64 -0.59 5.03
C ALA A 119 20.37 -2.02 4.53
N GLY A 120 19.27 -2.61 4.99
CA GLY A 120 18.83 -3.94 4.62
C GLY A 120 19.81 -5.08 4.91
N MET A 121 20.86 -4.86 5.72
CA MET A 121 21.92 -5.86 5.94
C MET A 121 21.36 -7.24 6.32
N PHE A 122 20.33 -7.29 7.15
CA PHE A 122 19.63 -8.50 7.60
C PHE A 122 18.14 -8.50 7.21
N PHE A 123 17.76 -7.78 6.15
CA PHE A 123 16.38 -7.81 5.65
C PHE A 123 15.96 -9.24 5.34
N GLY A 124 14.94 -9.80 6.00
CA GLY A 124 14.47 -11.17 5.79
C GLY A 124 15.46 -12.26 6.22
N ALA A 125 16.43 -11.94 7.07
CA ALA A 125 17.28 -12.92 7.73
C ALA A 125 16.58 -13.44 8.99
N GLU A 126 15.52 -14.23 8.78
CA GLU A 126 14.54 -14.66 9.79
C GLU A 126 15.18 -15.24 11.06
N GLU A 127 16.23 -16.07 10.92
CA GLU A 127 16.92 -16.76 12.02
C GLU A 127 18.08 -15.97 12.65
N PHE A 128 18.42 -14.79 12.12
CA PHE A 128 19.63 -14.07 12.57
C PHE A 128 19.45 -13.50 13.99
N ASN A 129 20.28 -13.97 14.93
CA ASN A 129 20.23 -13.53 16.32
C ASN A 129 21.62 -13.50 17.01
N GLN A 130 22.66 -13.12 16.26
CA GLN A 130 24.04 -13.12 16.78
C GLN A 130 24.46 -11.81 17.46
N PRO A 131 25.30 -11.86 18.50
CA PRO A 131 25.70 -10.67 19.25
C PRO A 131 26.56 -9.73 18.40
N ILE A 132 26.00 -8.57 18.06
CA ILE A 132 26.63 -7.51 17.26
C ILE A 132 26.69 -6.16 18.01
N GLY A 133 26.43 -6.14 19.31
CA GLY A 133 26.45 -4.93 20.14
C GLY A 133 27.82 -4.23 20.21
N ASN A 134 28.90 -4.97 19.93
CA ASN A 134 30.28 -4.44 19.93
C ASN A 134 30.66 -3.72 18.62
N TRP A 135 29.80 -3.70 17.61
CA TRP A 135 30.06 -3.01 16.36
C TRP A 135 30.19 -1.50 16.54
N ASN A 136 31.11 -0.90 15.78
CA ASN A 136 31.34 0.54 15.79
C ASN A 136 30.49 1.23 14.71
N THR A 137 29.36 1.80 15.10
CA THR A 137 28.41 2.44 14.18
C THR A 137 28.60 3.95 14.02
N LYS A 138 29.68 4.55 14.56
CA LYS A 138 29.86 6.02 14.62
C LYS A 138 29.82 6.73 13.26
N ASN A 139 30.07 5.99 12.18
CA ASN A 139 30.12 6.48 10.81
C ASN A 139 28.88 6.10 10.00
N VAL A 140 27.98 5.28 10.54
CA VAL A 140 26.77 4.82 9.87
C VAL A 140 25.75 5.95 9.85
N PHE A 141 25.28 6.30 8.66
CA PHE A 141 24.20 7.29 8.47
C PHE A 141 22.91 6.68 7.93
N ASN A 142 22.96 5.42 7.44
CA ASN A 142 21.82 4.73 6.85
C ASN A 142 21.64 3.32 7.46
N MET A 143 20.51 3.12 8.15
CA MET A 143 20.08 1.85 8.76
C MET A 143 18.70 1.40 8.26
N THR A 144 18.22 1.97 7.16
CA THR A 144 16.89 1.69 6.60
C THR A 144 16.71 0.18 6.37
N TRP A 145 15.64 -0.38 6.92
CA TRP A 145 15.26 -1.80 6.81
C TRP A 145 16.30 -2.82 7.32
N MET A 146 17.26 -2.42 8.16
CA MET A 146 18.40 -3.27 8.53
C MET A 146 17.98 -4.64 9.09
N PHE A 147 16.95 -4.70 9.94
CA PHE A 147 16.41 -5.92 10.56
C PHE A 147 14.93 -6.16 10.17
N PHE A 148 14.50 -5.65 9.02
CA PHE A 148 13.13 -5.94 8.57
C PHE A 148 12.94 -7.45 8.41
N GLY A 149 11.95 -8.05 9.07
CA GLY A 149 11.69 -9.50 9.01
C GLY A 149 12.86 -10.36 9.52
N ALA A 150 13.70 -9.83 10.40
CA ALA A 150 14.64 -10.62 11.18
C ALA A 150 13.92 -11.11 12.45
N ASP A 151 13.04 -12.09 12.26
CA ASP A 151 12.04 -12.56 13.23
C ASP A 151 12.63 -12.84 14.62
N GLU A 152 13.78 -13.52 14.65
CA GLU A 152 14.46 -13.95 15.89
C GLU A 152 15.40 -12.90 16.50
N PHE A 153 15.68 -11.79 15.82
CA PHE A 153 16.69 -10.84 16.27
C PHE A 153 16.29 -10.14 17.58
N ASN A 154 17.06 -10.35 18.65
CA ASN A 154 16.82 -9.75 19.95
C ASN A 154 18.12 -9.50 20.74
N GLN A 155 19.17 -9.02 20.07
CA GLN A 155 20.49 -8.82 20.68
C GLN A 155 20.73 -7.38 21.17
N PRO A 156 21.48 -7.18 22.26
CA PRO A 156 21.70 -5.86 22.84
C PRO A 156 22.52 -4.98 21.91
N ILE A 157 21.89 -3.93 21.38
CA ILE A 157 22.48 -2.92 20.47
C ILE A 157 22.34 -1.49 21.00
N GLY A 158 21.97 -1.33 22.27
CA GLY A 158 21.81 -0.02 22.91
C GLY A 158 23.10 0.80 22.99
N SER A 159 24.27 0.16 22.86
CA SER A 159 25.60 0.79 22.84
C SER A 159 25.96 1.45 21.51
N TRP A 160 25.17 1.24 20.45
CA TRP A 160 25.47 1.79 19.13
C TRP A 160 25.42 3.32 19.13
N ASN A 161 26.39 3.94 18.44
CA ASN A 161 26.39 5.37 18.18
C ASN A 161 25.53 5.65 16.94
N THR A 162 24.37 6.27 17.15
CA THR A 162 23.40 6.61 16.10
C THR A 162 23.40 8.10 15.72
N SER A 163 24.35 8.88 16.24
CA SER A 163 24.37 10.36 16.07
C SER A 163 24.45 10.84 14.62
N LYS A 164 24.89 10.01 13.67
CA LYS A 164 24.92 10.34 12.24
C LYS A 164 23.75 9.76 11.44
N VAL A 165 22.88 8.96 12.06
CA VAL A 165 21.78 8.29 11.36
C VAL A 165 20.72 9.30 10.98
N ILE A 166 20.31 9.28 9.71
CA ILE A 166 19.31 10.18 9.15
C ILE A 166 17.99 9.45 8.88
N ASP A 167 18.07 8.17 8.51
CA ASP A 167 16.94 7.33 8.11
C ASP A 167 16.94 6.02 8.90
N MET A 168 15.88 5.81 9.69
CA MET A 168 15.60 4.60 10.47
C MET A 168 14.37 3.86 9.94
N THR A 169 13.90 4.19 8.72
CA THR A 169 12.68 3.64 8.15
C THR A 169 12.70 2.11 8.21
N GLY A 170 11.71 1.53 8.88
CA GLY A 170 11.49 0.09 8.93
C GLY A 170 12.63 -0.74 9.52
N MET A 171 13.52 -0.13 10.30
CA MET A 171 14.70 -0.80 10.84
C MET A 171 14.36 -2.12 11.56
N PHE A 172 13.25 -2.17 12.31
CA PHE A 172 12.79 -3.35 13.05
C PHE A 172 11.38 -3.81 12.62
N SER A 173 10.92 -3.43 11.43
CA SER A 173 9.59 -3.88 11.00
C SER A 173 9.54 -5.40 10.83
N ASN A 174 8.55 -6.03 11.43
CA ASN A 174 8.38 -7.49 11.55
C ASN A 174 9.55 -8.21 12.25
N ALA A 175 10.41 -7.51 12.99
CA ALA A 175 11.34 -8.14 13.93
C ALA A 175 10.56 -8.58 15.18
N TYR A 176 9.81 -9.68 15.08
CA TYR A 176 8.77 -10.06 16.04
C TYR A 176 9.28 -10.19 17.49
N ASN A 177 10.50 -10.69 17.68
CA ASN A 177 11.10 -10.93 19.00
C ASN A 177 11.92 -9.76 19.55
N PHE A 178 12.15 -8.70 18.77
CA PHE A 178 13.00 -7.58 19.20
C PHE A 178 12.39 -6.80 20.37
N ASN A 179 13.11 -6.71 21.48
CA ASN A 179 12.68 -5.97 22.67
C ASN A 179 13.88 -5.49 23.52
N GLN A 180 14.94 -4.99 22.87
CA GLN A 180 16.17 -4.56 23.56
C GLN A 180 16.19 -3.06 23.85
N PRO A 181 16.82 -2.62 24.96
CA PRO A 181 16.83 -1.21 25.35
C PRO A 181 17.64 -0.37 24.35
N ILE A 182 16.97 0.59 23.73
CA ILE A 182 17.52 1.51 22.72
C ILE A 182 17.20 2.99 23.02
N GLY A 183 16.68 3.30 24.21
CA GLY A 183 16.35 4.67 24.61
C GLY A 183 17.57 5.62 24.61
N ASN A 184 18.78 5.09 24.79
CA ASN A 184 20.01 5.88 24.81
C ASN A 184 20.53 6.31 23.42
N TRP A 185 19.85 5.91 22.34
CA TRP A 185 20.24 6.32 21.00
C TRP A 185 20.07 7.82 20.77
N ASN A 186 21.04 8.41 20.07
CA ASN A 186 20.94 9.80 19.63
C ASN A 186 20.17 9.89 18.31
N THR A 187 18.90 10.29 18.37
CA THR A 187 18.02 10.44 17.21
C THR A 187 17.95 11.87 16.66
N SER A 188 18.78 12.80 17.13
CA SER A 188 18.62 14.23 16.82
C SER A 188 18.76 14.57 15.33
N ASN A 189 19.41 13.72 14.54
CA ASN A 189 19.56 13.91 13.08
C ASN A 189 18.56 13.10 12.25
N VAL A 190 17.71 12.29 12.89
CA VAL A 190 16.77 11.42 12.20
C VAL A 190 15.61 12.24 11.64
N THR A 191 15.29 12.00 10.37
CA THR A 191 14.18 12.67 9.66
C THR A 191 13.09 11.70 9.21
N TYR A 192 13.42 10.40 9.07
CA TYR A 192 12.51 9.33 8.66
C TYR A 192 12.47 8.23 9.73
N MET A 193 11.30 8.01 10.34
CA MET A 193 11.02 6.94 11.32
C MET A 193 9.83 6.07 10.90
N GLY A 194 9.35 6.21 9.67
CA GLY A 194 8.22 5.42 9.17
C GLY A 194 8.50 3.93 9.28
N TYR A 195 7.48 3.13 9.59
CA TYR A 195 7.57 1.67 9.75
C TYR A 195 8.56 1.17 10.82
N MET A 196 9.23 2.02 11.60
CA MET A 196 10.40 1.59 12.41
C MET A 196 10.16 0.33 13.25
N PHE A 197 8.96 0.19 13.84
CA PHE A 197 8.51 -0.96 14.64
C PHE A 197 7.22 -1.60 14.09
N ASP A 198 6.91 -1.41 12.80
CA ASP A 198 5.71 -2.00 12.18
C ASP A 198 5.76 -3.54 12.27
N GLY A 199 4.87 -4.16 13.03
CA GLY A 199 4.84 -5.60 13.26
C GLY A 199 5.84 -6.12 14.28
N ALA A 200 6.61 -5.26 14.98
CA ALA A 200 7.50 -5.66 16.07
C ALA A 200 6.69 -6.03 17.33
N THR A 201 6.00 -7.17 17.29
CA THR A 201 4.94 -7.50 18.26
C THR A 201 5.41 -7.58 19.72
N SER A 202 6.69 -7.86 19.96
CA SER A 202 7.27 -7.92 21.31
C SER A 202 7.82 -6.59 21.83
N PHE A 203 8.02 -5.59 20.98
CA PHE A 203 8.70 -4.35 21.36
C PHE A 203 7.88 -3.53 22.35
N ASN A 204 8.47 -3.19 23.50
CA ASN A 204 7.88 -2.34 24.52
C ASN A 204 8.95 -1.63 25.38
N GLN A 205 10.05 -1.19 24.75
CA GLN A 205 11.15 -0.52 25.46
C GLN A 205 10.96 0.99 25.52
N ASP A 206 11.46 1.59 26.60
CA ASP A 206 11.42 3.03 26.81
C ASP A 206 12.27 3.76 25.75
N ILE A 207 11.62 4.70 25.06
CA ILE A 207 12.16 5.57 24.00
C ILE A 207 11.71 7.03 24.22
N SER A 208 11.30 7.36 25.45
CA SER A 208 10.85 8.70 25.84
C SER A 208 11.95 9.76 25.65
N SER A 209 13.22 9.36 25.79
CA SER A 209 14.41 10.21 25.66
C SER A 209 14.80 10.56 24.22
N TRP A 210 14.14 9.99 23.22
CA TRP A 210 14.46 10.28 21.83
C TRP A 210 14.15 11.72 21.45
N ASN A 211 15.09 12.37 20.77
CA ASN A 211 14.87 13.67 20.17
C ASN A 211 14.20 13.49 18.80
N THR A 212 12.91 13.82 18.70
CA THR A 212 12.12 13.72 17.47
C THR A 212 11.96 15.06 16.73
N SER A 213 12.64 16.14 17.16
CA SER A 213 12.38 17.49 16.64
C SER A 213 12.62 17.64 15.14
N ASN A 214 13.44 16.79 14.53
CA ASN A 214 13.74 16.80 13.10
C ASN A 214 12.93 15.78 12.28
N VAL A 215 12.12 14.95 12.94
CA VAL A 215 11.35 13.88 12.28
C VAL A 215 10.19 14.47 11.49
N LYS A 216 10.06 14.04 10.23
CA LYS A 216 8.98 14.48 9.32
C LYS A 216 7.97 13.37 9.03
N TYR A 217 8.42 12.12 9.01
CA TYR A 217 7.61 10.97 8.61
C TYR A 217 7.60 9.91 9.71
N MET A 218 6.41 9.64 10.27
CA MET A 218 6.16 8.64 11.32
C MET A 218 5.09 7.61 10.89
N SER A 219 4.76 7.54 9.60
CA SER A 219 3.73 6.63 9.12
C SER A 219 4.08 5.17 9.43
N TYR A 220 3.08 4.40 9.88
CA TYR A 220 3.23 3.01 10.32
C TYR A 220 4.22 2.75 11.47
N MET A 221 4.78 3.77 12.15
CA MET A 221 5.91 3.58 13.08
C MET A 221 5.69 2.48 14.13
N PHE A 222 4.47 2.37 14.69
CA PHE A 222 4.07 1.35 15.65
C PHE A 222 2.87 0.51 15.17
N ALA A 223 2.61 0.46 13.86
CA ALA A 223 1.56 -0.39 13.32
C ALA A 223 1.80 -1.84 13.77
N TYR A 224 0.77 -2.53 14.27
CA TYR A 224 0.83 -3.90 14.76
C TYR A 224 1.89 -4.20 15.84
N ALA A 225 2.48 -3.18 16.48
CA ALA A 225 3.36 -3.33 17.64
C ALA A 225 2.52 -3.65 18.89
N LYS A 226 1.99 -4.87 18.95
CA LYS A 226 0.91 -5.27 19.87
C LYS A 226 1.18 -5.01 21.35
N LYS A 227 2.44 -5.12 21.82
CA LYS A 227 2.82 -4.89 23.22
C LYS A 227 3.23 -3.45 23.53
N PHE A 228 3.46 -2.60 22.53
CA PHE A 228 3.99 -1.26 22.75
C PHE A 228 2.99 -0.39 23.53
N ASN A 229 3.43 0.14 24.67
CA ASN A 229 2.65 1.01 25.54
C ASN A 229 3.55 1.92 26.40
N GLN A 230 4.65 2.42 25.85
CA GLN A 230 5.60 3.29 26.55
C GLN A 230 5.27 4.78 26.36
N ASP A 231 5.63 5.57 27.35
CA ASP A 231 5.40 7.01 27.34
C ASP A 231 6.23 7.69 26.23
N ILE A 232 5.52 8.43 25.37
CA ILE A 232 6.05 9.22 24.25
C ILE A 232 5.44 10.64 24.24
N SER A 233 4.88 11.08 25.38
CA SER A 233 4.24 12.37 25.55
C SER A 233 5.19 13.55 25.30
N MET A 234 6.48 13.37 25.63
CA MET A 234 7.53 14.39 25.51
C MET A 234 8.12 14.53 24.10
N TRP A 235 7.67 13.72 23.14
CA TRP A 235 8.16 13.83 21.76
C TRP A 235 7.73 15.14 21.10
N ASN A 236 8.70 15.80 20.46
CA ASN A 236 8.41 16.96 19.64
C ASN A 236 7.92 16.52 18.25
N THR A 237 6.63 16.69 17.98
CA THR A 237 5.98 16.33 16.72
C THR A 237 5.74 17.52 15.78
N SER A 238 6.26 18.72 16.09
CA SER A 238 5.93 19.95 15.35
C SER A 238 6.33 19.94 13.89
N ASN A 239 7.31 19.11 13.49
CA ASN A 239 7.78 18.98 12.11
C ASN A 239 7.17 17.78 11.37
N VAL A 240 6.36 16.97 12.04
CA VAL A 240 5.74 15.78 11.44
C VAL A 240 4.63 16.21 10.49
N ILE A 241 4.66 15.65 9.28
CA ILE A 241 3.67 15.92 8.23
C ILE A 241 2.79 14.70 7.92
N ASP A 242 3.25 13.51 8.29
CA ASP A 242 2.59 12.23 7.99
C ASP A 242 2.59 11.30 9.21
N MET A 243 1.40 10.94 9.68
CA MET A 243 1.13 10.02 10.79
C MET A 243 0.17 8.87 10.39
N ASN A 244 0.01 8.61 9.08
CA ASN A 244 -0.91 7.55 8.65
C ASN A 244 -0.50 6.19 9.24
N HIS A 245 -1.49 5.41 9.66
CA HIS A 245 -1.33 4.08 10.29
C HIS A 245 -0.41 4.02 11.53
N MET A 246 0.02 5.13 12.13
CA MET A 246 1.08 5.14 13.15
C MET A 246 0.89 4.13 14.30
N PHE A 247 -0.36 3.94 14.77
CA PHE A 247 -0.74 2.98 15.82
C PHE A 247 -1.77 1.95 15.33
N SER A 248 -1.88 1.72 14.02
CA SER A 248 -2.84 0.78 13.43
C SER A 248 -2.60 -0.63 13.97
N GLY A 249 -3.53 -1.21 14.73
CA GLY A 249 -3.40 -2.54 15.33
C GLY A 249 -2.46 -2.61 16.53
N ALA A 250 -2.00 -1.49 17.09
CA ALA A 250 -1.25 -1.43 18.35
C ALA A 250 -2.20 -1.65 19.54
N THR A 251 -2.61 -2.89 19.75
CA THR A 251 -3.74 -3.24 20.64
C THR A 251 -3.56 -2.86 22.10
N SER A 252 -2.31 -2.69 22.59
CA SER A 252 -2.03 -2.31 23.99
C SER A 252 -1.78 -0.81 24.18
N PHE A 253 -1.60 -0.04 23.11
CA PHE A 253 -1.20 1.37 23.22
C PHE A 253 -2.33 2.22 23.80
N ASN A 254 -2.06 2.92 24.90
CA ASN A 254 -2.98 3.82 25.57
C ASN A 254 -2.25 4.91 26.37
N GLN A 255 -1.14 5.43 25.86
CA GLN A 255 -0.35 6.49 26.51
C GLN A 255 -0.79 7.88 26.08
N ASP A 256 -0.64 8.85 27.01
CA ASP A 256 -1.03 10.24 26.76
C ASP A 256 -0.16 10.87 25.66
N ILE A 257 -0.83 11.41 24.66
CA ILE A 257 -0.25 12.11 23.49
C ILE A 257 -0.98 13.44 23.25
N SER A 258 -1.67 13.96 24.26
CA SER A 258 -2.42 15.22 24.22
C SER A 258 -1.54 16.43 23.93
N MET A 259 -0.26 16.39 24.31
CA MET A 259 0.70 17.48 24.11
C MET A 259 1.33 17.52 22.71
N TRP A 260 1.03 16.56 21.83
CA TRP A 260 1.60 16.53 20.50
C TRP A 260 1.15 17.71 19.63
N ASN A 261 2.10 18.31 18.91
CA ASN A 261 1.82 19.37 17.96
C ASN A 261 1.51 18.78 16.57
N THR A 262 0.23 18.63 16.27
CA THR A 262 -0.25 18.08 14.99
C THR A 262 -0.47 19.14 13.90
N SER A 263 -0.09 20.40 14.12
CA SER A 263 -0.45 21.53 13.24
C SER A 263 0.13 21.48 11.82
N ASN A 264 1.09 20.58 11.57
CA ASN A 264 1.69 20.34 10.26
C ASN A 264 1.26 19.02 9.60
N VAL A 265 0.52 18.16 10.32
CA VAL A 265 0.08 16.86 9.84
C VAL A 265 -0.98 17.02 8.76
N ARG A 266 -0.83 16.28 7.66
CA ARG A 266 -1.75 16.28 6.52
C ARG A 266 -2.55 14.97 6.40
N ASP A 267 -1.97 13.87 6.85
CA ASP A 267 -2.55 12.53 6.76
C ASP A 267 -2.58 11.84 8.13
N MET A 268 -3.79 11.51 8.57
CA MET A 268 -4.07 10.73 9.80
C MET A 268 -4.87 9.46 9.47
N SER A 269 -4.91 9.04 8.21
CA SER A 269 -5.64 7.86 7.79
C SER A 269 -5.17 6.63 8.56
N TYR A 270 -6.12 5.86 9.08
CA TYR A 270 -5.94 4.63 9.84
C TYR A 270 -5.04 4.74 11.08
N MET A 271 -4.73 5.95 11.57
CA MET A 271 -3.75 6.17 12.64
C MET A 271 -3.99 5.30 13.89
N PHE A 272 -5.24 5.11 14.29
CA PHE A 272 -5.66 4.27 15.43
C PHE A 272 -6.55 3.10 15.01
N SER A 273 -6.53 2.71 13.73
CA SER A 273 -7.35 1.60 13.22
C SER A 273 -7.00 0.30 13.95
N GLY A 274 -7.93 -0.28 14.71
CA GLY A 274 -7.70 -1.50 15.50
C GLY A 274 -6.84 -1.30 16.75
N ALA A 275 -6.57 -0.07 17.17
CA ALA A 275 -5.93 0.23 18.46
C ALA A 275 -6.96 0.07 19.59
N THR A 276 -7.29 -1.18 19.92
CA THR A 276 -8.47 -1.51 20.73
C THR A 276 -8.47 -0.92 22.14
N SER A 277 -7.29 -0.67 22.73
CA SER A 277 -7.15 -0.11 24.08
C SER A 277 -7.09 1.42 24.10
N PHE A 278 -6.84 2.08 22.97
CA PHE A 278 -6.57 3.51 22.94
C PHE A 278 -7.83 4.32 23.29
N ASN A 279 -7.72 5.17 24.32
CA ASN A 279 -8.78 6.05 24.77
C ASN A 279 -8.23 7.32 25.45
N GLN A 280 -7.12 7.87 24.98
CA GLN A 280 -6.51 9.09 25.54
C GLN A 280 -7.06 10.35 24.90
N ASP A 281 -7.17 11.42 25.70
CA ASP A 281 -7.72 12.69 25.23
C ASP A 281 -6.78 13.34 24.19
N ILE A 282 -7.34 13.58 23.01
CA ILE A 282 -6.68 14.22 21.86
C ILE A 282 -7.50 15.41 21.35
N SER A 283 -8.40 15.94 22.18
CA SER A 283 -9.26 17.08 21.86
C SER A 283 -8.46 18.37 21.58
N SER A 284 -7.25 18.47 22.11
CA SER A 284 -6.30 19.59 21.93
C SER A 284 -5.63 19.63 20.56
N TRP A 285 -5.70 18.55 19.78
CA TRP A 285 -4.95 18.45 18.52
C TRP A 285 -5.42 19.45 17.47
N ASN A 286 -4.46 20.04 16.78
CA ASN A 286 -4.72 20.92 15.64
C ASN A 286 -4.83 20.10 14.36
N THR A 287 -6.07 19.87 13.91
CA THR A 287 -6.36 19.12 12.68
C THR A 287 -6.55 20.00 11.45
N SER A 288 -6.29 21.31 11.53
CA SER A 288 -6.67 22.26 10.46
C SER A 288 -6.01 22.01 9.11
N LYS A 289 -4.89 21.29 9.04
CA LYS A 289 -4.21 20.92 7.78
C LYS A 289 -4.49 19.50 7.31
N VAL A 290 -5.23 18.71 8.09
CA VAL A 290 -5.50 17.31 7.77
C VAL A 290 -6.47 17.23 6.61
N THR A 291 -6.11 16.43 5.60
CA THR A 291 -6.93 16.18 4.41
C THR A 291 -7.50 14.77 4.36
N ASP A 292 -6.89 13.81 5.07
CA ASP A 292 -7.33 12.40 5.08
C ASP A 292 -7.45 11.88 6.53
N MET A 293 -8.65 11.41 6.87
CA MET A 293 -9.01 10.76 8.14
C MET A 293 -9.65 9.37 7.91
N THR A 294 -9.44 8.79 6.73
CA THR A 294 -9.96 7.47 6.36
C THR A 294 -9.64 6.45 7.44
N GLY A 295 -10.67 5.81 8.00
CA GLY A 295 -10.50 4.71 8.95
C GLY A 295 -9.74 5.06 10.24
N MET A 296 -9.57 6.34 10.58
CA MET A 296 -8.69 6.78 11.69
C MET A 296 -8.95 6.04 13.00
N PHE A 297 -10.22 5.75 13.33
CA PHE A 297 -10.66 5.01 14.51
C PHE A 297 -11.43 3.72 14.17
N SER A 298 -11.23 3.18 12.96
CA SER A 298 -11.88 1.93 12.55
C SER A 298 -11.51 0.80 13.53
N ASN A 299 -12.50 0.14 14.14
CA ASN A 299 -12.33 -0.89 15.17
C ASN A 299 -11.52 -0.44 16.42
N ALA A 300 -11.43 0.86 16.70
CA ALA A 300 -10.89 1.37 17.96
C ALA A 300 -11.96 1.26 19.07
N TYR A 301 -12.16 0.05 19.58
CA TYR A 301 -13.33 -0.30 20.40
C TYR A 301 -13.54 0.58 21.63
N ASN A 302 -12.47 0.98 22.32
CA ASN A 302 -12.55 1.74 23.57
C ASN A 302 -12.54 3.28 23.37
N PHE A 303 -12.24 3.77 22.17
CA PHE A 303 -12.06 5.20 21.95
C PHE A 303 -13.39 5.95 22.08
N ASN A 304 -13.45 6.93 23.00
CA ASN A 304 -14.64 7.74 23.27
C ASN A 304 -14.29 9.15 23.79
N GLN A 305 -13.33 9.83 23.15
CA GLN A 305 -12.81 11.12 23.61
C GLN A 305 -13.42 12.32 22.85
N PRO A 306 -13.57 13.49 23.50
CA PRO A 306 -14.40 14.60 23.03
C PRO A 306 -13.75 15.43 21.90
N ILE A 307 -13.59 14.82 20.73
CA ILE A 307 -12.97 15.44 19.53
C ILE A 307 -13.91 16.36 18.73
N GLY A 308 -15.03 16.80 19.32
CA GLY A 308 -16.01 17.67 18.68
C GLY A 308 -15.48 19.06 18.29
N ASN A 309 -14.36 19.49 18.90
CA ASN A 309 -13.75 20.79 18.66
C ASN A 309 -12.71 20.80 17.52
N TRP A 310 -12.44 19.65 16.89
CA TRP A 310 -11.48 19.56 15.79
C TRP A 310 -11.90 20.40 14.58
N ASN A 311 -10.91 21.00 13.93
CA ASN A 311 -11.10 21.71 12.66
C ASN A 311 -10.99 20.73 11.49
N THR A 312 -12.13 20.32 10.95
CA THR A 312 -12.21 19.38 9.81
C THR A 312 -12.37 20.07 8.45
N SER A 313 -12.23 21.40 8.37
CA SER A 313 -12.56 22.19 7.18
C SER A 313 -11.75 21.85 5.92
N ASN A 314 -10.60 21.19 6.08
CA ASN A 314 -9.73 20.73 5.00
C ASN A 314 -9.83 19.23 4.71
N VAL A 315 -10.59 18.47 5.50
CA VAL A 315 -10.73 17.02 5.34
C VAL A 315 -11.51 16.71 4.05
N ILE A 316 -10.99 15.76 3.27
CA ILE A 316 -11.54 15.30 2.00
C ILE A 316 -12.09 13.87 2.14
N ASP A 317 -11.42 13.00 2.92
CA ASP A 317 -11.79 11.60 3.10
C ASP A 317 -11.99 11.26 4.58
N MET A 318 -13.17 10.71 4.89
CA MET A 318 -13.62 10.20 6.19
C MET A 318 -14.25 8.81 6.04
N ASN A 319 -13.97 8.09 4.94
CA ASN A 319 -14.46 6.72 4.79
C ASN A 319 -14.10 5.89 6.02
N HIS A 320 -15.05 5.12 6.55
CA HIS A 320 -14.83 4.19 7.66
C HIS A 320 -14.27 4.80 8.97
N MET A 321 -14.29 6.12 9.14
CA MET A 321 -13.59 6.80 10.25
C MET A 321 -13.86 6.19 11.63
N PHE A 322 -15.10 5.83 11.94
CA PHE A 322 -15.57 5.18 13.17
C PHE A 322 -16.21 3.81 12.92
N SER A 323 -15.90 3.16 11.80
CA SER A 323 -16.44 1.84 11.49
C SER A 323 -16.03 0.83 12.57
N GLY A 324 -16.97 0.24 13.30
CA GLY A 324 -16.68 -0.68 14.40
C GLY A 324 -16.19 -0.03 15.70
N ALA A 325 -16.20 1.31 15.82
CA ALA A 325 -15.87 2.00 17.07
C ALA A 325 -17.05 1.94 18.05
N THR A 326 -17.18 0.84 18.77
CA THR A 326 -18.39 0.49 19.54
C THR A 326 -18.62 1.33 20.80
N SER A 327 -17.60 1.97 21.36
CA SER A 327 -17.74 2.88 22.52
C SER A 327 -18.01 4.33 22.13
N PHE A 328 -17.67 4.74 20.90
CA PHE A 328 -17.67 6.16 20.52
C PHE A 328 -19.09 6.76 20.50
N ASN A 329 -19.32 7.81 21.29
CA ASN A 329 -20.63 8.48 21.41
C ASN A 329 -20.48 9.98 21.68
N GLN A 330 -19.62 10.66 20.93
CA GLN A 330 -19.29 12.07 21.15
C GLN A 330 -20.04 12.99 20.18
N ASN A 331 -20.17 14.26 20.56
CA ASN A 331 -20.82 15.27 19.74
C ASN A 331 -19.86 15.88 18.71
N LEU A 332 -20.07 15.52 17.44
CA LEU A 332 -19.35 15.99 16.26
C LEU A 332 -20.18 16.95 15.38
N SER A 333 -21.34 17.42 15.86
CA SER A 333 -22.25 18.25 15.06
C SER A 333 -21.66 19.59 14.61
N LYS A 334 -20.53 20.00 15.21
CA LYS A 334 -19.79 21.24 14.90
C LYS A 334 -18.71 21.06 13.82
N TRP A 335 -18.46 19.84 13.36
CA TRP A 335 -17.45 19.59 12.34
C TRP A 335 -17.80 20.25 11.00
N ILE A 336 -16.80 20.87 10.38
CA ILE A 336 -16.91 21.51 9.07
C ILE A 336 -16.63 20.45 7.99
N ILE A 337 -17.59 20.19 7.12
CA ILE A 337 -17.54 19.04 6.20
C ILE A 337 -17.68 19.40 4.71
N TRP A 338 -17.78 20.68 4.36
CA TRP A 338 -17.97 21.16 2.99
C TRP A 338 -16.94 20.69 1.93
N LYS A 339 -15.75 20.20 2.37
CA LYS A 339 -14.71 19.62 1.49
C LYS A 339 -14.69 18.10 1.50
N VAL A 340 -15.44 17.46 2.40
CA VAL A 340 -15.50 16.00 2.52
C VAL A 340 -16.22 15.44 1.31
N LYS A 341 -15.52 14.61 0.55
CA LYS A 341 -16.03 13.95 -0.67
C LYS A 341 -16.34 12.48 -0.45
N LYS A 342 -15.81 11.89 0.61
CA LYS A 342 -15.87 10.45 0.88
C LYS A 342 -16.10 10.23 2.37
N PHE A 343 -17.17 9.52 2.72
CA PHE A 343 -17.56 9.20 4.09
C PHE A 343 -18.35 7.88 4.15
N ILE A 344 -18.15 7.00 3.16
CA ILE A 344 -18.80 5.70 3.09
C ILE A 344 -18.41 4.90 4.33
N GLY A 345 -19.43 4.36 5.00
CA GLY A 345 -19.26 3.54 6.20
C GLY A 345 -18.66 4.29 7.37
N PHE A 346 -18.77 5.63 7.41
CA PHE A 346 -18.26 6.51 8.47
C PHE A 346 -18.47 5.92 9.87
N ASP A 347 -19.66 5.38 10.16
CA ASP A 347 -20.07 4.86 11.46
C ASP A 347 -20.64 3.42 11.37
N ASN A 348 -20.28 2.65 10.34
CA ASN A 348 -20.77 1.27 10.17
C ASN A 348 -20.45 0.40 11.40
N ASN A 349 -21.45 -0.28 11.96
CA ASN A 349 -21.28 -1.14 13.14
C ASN A 349 -20.65 -0.41 14.35
N SER A 350 -20.77 0.93 14.43
CA SER A 350 -20.34 1.72 15.59
C SER A 350 -21.35 1.63 16.74
N ASN A 351 -21.17 2.44 17.77
CA ASN A 351 -22.05 2.49 18.94
C ASN A 351 -23.55 2.66 18.54
N PRO A 352 -24.44 1.70 18.85
CA PRO A 352 -25.85 1.77 18.47
C PRO A 352 -26.63 2.88 19.20
N ARG A 353 -26.06 3.51 20.22
CA ARG A 353 -26.65 4.64 20.95
C ARG A 353 -26.16 6.00 20.46
N TRP A 354 -25.28 6.05 19.45
CA TRP A 354 -24.77 7.31 18.90
C TRP A 354 -25.81 7.98 18.01
N GLU A 355 -26.53 8.94 18.61
CA GLU A 355 -27.64 9.63 17.95
C GLU A 355 -27.17 10.49 16.77
N ASP A 356 -27.96 10.52 15.69
CA ASP A 356 -27.63 11.28 14.47
C ASP A 356 -27.43 12.78 14.71
N LYS A 357 -28.09 13.36 15.73
CA LYS A 357 -27.91 14.78 16.10
C LYS A 357 -26.49 15.11 16.57
N PHE A 358 -25.73 14.10 17.00
CA PHE A 358 -24.35 14.21 17.45
C PHE A 358 -23.34 13.86 16.36
N LYS A 359 -23.79 13.41 15.19
CA LYS A 359 -22.89 13.08 14.07
C LYS A 359 -22.56 14.36 13.27
N PRO A 360 -21.46 14.37 12.49
CA PRO A 360 -21.19 15.48 11.59
C PRO A 360 -22.41 15.72 10.69
N PRO A 361 -22.76 16.98 10.40
CA PRO A 361 -23.96 17.31 9.64
C PRO A 361 -23.72 17.05 8.16
N PHE A 362 -23.33 15.81 7.78
CA PHE A 362 -23.21 15.35 6.40
C PHE A 362 -24.45 15.82 5.67
N ASP A 363 -24.25 16.85 4.84
CA ASP A 363 -25.35 17.60 4.27
C ASP A 363 -26.29 16.58 3.65
N LYS A 364 -27.59 16.67 3.96
CA LYS A 364 -28.57 15.78 3.34
C LYS A 364 -28.59 15.95 1.81
N LYS A 365 -27.96 17.00 1.25
CA LYS A 365 -27.63 17.14 -0.18
C LYS A 365 -26.38 16.39 -0.63
N TYR A 366 -25.43 16.08 0.25
CA TYR A 366 -24.22 15.31 -0.04
C TYR A 366 -24.26 13.85 0.47
N THR A 367 -25.27 13.46 1.27
CA THR A 367 -25.71 12.06 1.44
C THR A 367 -26.49 11.53 0.22
N SER A 368 -26.44 12.22 -0.92
CA SER A 368 -27.12 11.84 -2.17
C SER A 368 -26.32 10.87 -3.05
N TYR A 369 -25.34 10.15 -2.50
CA TYR A 369 -25.06 8.78 -2.95
C TYR A 369 -25.79 7.72 -2.10
N ARG A 370 -27.02 8.01 -1.64
CA ARG A 370 -28.24 7.21 -1.88
C ARG A 370 -29.32 7.59 -0.86
N LEU A 371 -30.21 8.50 -1.23
CA LEU A 371 -31.68 8.40 -1.14
C LEU A 371 -32.32 9.60 -1.85
N ASN A 372 -31.93 9.77 -3.11
CA ASN A 372 -32.86 9.55 -4.17
C ASN A 372 -34.34 9.98 -4.02
N THR A 373 -34.71 11.09 -4.65
CA THR A 373 -36.04 11.26 -5.27
C THR A 373 -36.03 10.88 -6.76
N GLN A 374 -35.22 9.90 -7.19
CA GLN A 374 -35.40 9.29 -8.51
C GLN A 374 -36.80 8.71 -8.50
N LYS A 375 -37.57 9.11 -9.50
CA LYS A 375 -38.88 8.56 -9.78
C LYS A 375 -38.66 7.11 -10.21
N TRP A 376 -38.81 6.20 -9.26
CA TRP A 376 -38.65 4.77 -9.49
C TRP A 376 -39.78 4.29 -10.39
N SER A 377 -39.42 3.80 -11.57
CA SER A 377 -40.36 3.07 -12.42
C SER A 377 -40.57 1.66 -11.89
N LYS A 378 -39.50 1.02 -11.37
CA LYS A 378 -39.56 -0.31 -10.77
C LYS A 378 -38.40 -0.52 -9.79
N LYS A 379 -38.65 -1.15 -8.64
CA LYS A 379 -37.60 -1.50 -7.67
C LYS A 379 -37.06 -2.92 -7.89
N ALA A 380 -35.77 -3.15 -7.65
CA ALA A 380 -35.22 -4.49 -7.75
C ALA A 380 -35.76 -5.40 -6.64
N LYS A 381 -36.01 -6.67 -6.98
CA LYS A 381 -36.38 -7.71 -6.01
C LYS A 381 -35.39 -8.85 -6.10
N TYR A 382 -34.99 -9.39 -4.95
CA TYR A 382 -34.02 -10.46 -4.86
C TYR A 382 -34.59 -11.65 -4.11
N ASN A 383 -33.97 -12.82 -4.31
CA ASN A 383 -34.17 -13.95 -3.40
C ASN A 383 -33.58 -13.63 -2.01
N LEU A 384 -33.92 -14.45 -1.01
CA LEU A 384 -33.49 -14.28 0.39
C LEU A 384 -31.97 -14.09 0.53
N TRP A 385 -31.20 -14.84 -0.26
CA TRP A 385 -29.73 -14.83 -0.23
C TRP A 385 -29.08 -13.71 -1.05
N LYS A 386 -29.87 -12.84 -1.70
CA LYS A 386 -29.36 -11.74 -2.54
C LYS A 386 -28.40 -12.20 -3.65
N THR A 387 -28.57 -13.42 -4.13
CA THR A 387 -27.76 -14.03 -5.20
C THR A 387 -28.49 -14.09 -6.53
N LYS A 388 -29.82 -13.96 -6.54
CA LYS A 388 -30.66 -13.93 -7.75
C LYS A 388 -31.52 -12.69 -7.72
N CYS A 389 -31.40 -11.85 -8.74
CA CYS A 389 -32.36 -10.79 -9.01
C CYS A 389 -33.59 -11.42 -9.67
N LEU A 390 -34.75 -11.28 -9.04
CA LEU A 390 -36.04 -11.77 -9.50
C LEU A 390 -36.77 -10.73 -10.35
N GLN A 391 -36.47 -9.45 -10.14
CA GLN A 391 -37.06 -8.33 -10.87
C GLN A 391 -36.02 -7.23 -11.03
N ILE A 392 -35.78 -6.80 -12.26
CA ILE A 392 -34.87 -5.67 -12.54
C ILE A 392 -35.52 -4.38 -12.03
N GLY A 393 -34.77 -3.65 -11.20
CA GLY A 393 -35.11 -2.29 -10.78
C GLY A 393 -34.53 -1.27 -11.74
N TYR A 394 -35.22 -0.16 -11.95
CA TYR A 394 -34.77 0.95 -12.78
C TYR A 394 -35.54 2.23 -12.45
N PHE A 395 -34.93 3.36 -12.77
CA PHE A 395 -35.40 4.69 -12.41
C PHE A 395 -34.96 5.73 -13.45
N THR A 396 -35.66 6.85 -13.54
CA THR A 396 -35.18 7.99 -14.33
C THR A 396 -34.12 8.75 -13.54
N ASN A 397 -32.91 8.88 -14.08
CA ASN A 397 -31.82 9.62 -13.45
C ASN A 397 -31.90 11.13 -13.78
N ASP A 398 -31.01 11.93 -13.18
CA ASP A 398 -31.04 13.39 -13.31
C ASP A 398 -30.74 13.90 -14.74
N LYS A 399 -30.26 13.01 -15.63
CA LYS A 399 -30.05 13.29 -17.06
C LYS A 399 -31.25 12.89 -17.93
N GLY A 400 -32.32 12.40 -17.33
CA GLY A 400 -33.49 11.87 -18.03
C GLY A 400 -33.31 10.44 -18.56
N GLU A 401 -32.17 9.80 -18.33
CA GLU A 401 -31.95 8.41 -18.77
C GLU A 401 -32.77 7.46 -17.88
N ILE A 402 -33.30 6.39 -18.46
CA ILE A 402 -33.91 5.30 -17.70
C ILE A 402 -32.79 4.33 -17.31
N GLN A 403 -32.26 4.54 -16.11
CA GLN A 403 -31.09 3.82 -15.60
C GLN A 403 -31.48 2.62 -14.77
N ILE A 404 -30.80 1.50 -15.01
CA ILE A 404 -30.93 0.29 -14.21
C ILE A 404 -30.40 0.52 -12.78
N GLU A 405 -31.10 -0.07 -11.80
CA GLU A 405 -30.61 -0.15 -10.43
C GLU A 405 -29.39 -1.08 -10.39
N GLN A 406 -28.29 -0.60 -9.79
CA GLN A 406 -27.08 -1.40 -9.62
C GLN A 406 -27.42 -2.70 -8.88
N PHE A 407 -27.05 -3.82 -9.48
CA PHE A 407 -27.15 -5.13 -8.87
C PHE A 407 -26.19 -5.27 -7.69
N LEU A 408 -26.59 -6.04 -6.69
CA LEU A 408 -25.73 -6.32 -5.55
C LEU A 408 -24.48 -7.10 -6.01
N PRO A 409 -23.30 -6.87 -5.39
CA PRO A 409 -22.05 -7.56 -5.74
C PRO A 409 -22.15 -9.09 -5.81
N THR A 410 -23.06 -9.68 -5.03
CA THR A 410 -23.32 -11.13 -4.93
C THR A 410 -24.27 -11.69 -5.99
N THR A 411 -24.81 -10.85 -6.89
CA THR A 411 -25.82 -11.27 -7.88
C THR A 411 -25.20 -12.15 -8.97
N LYS A 412 -25.58 -13.43 -8.98
CA LYS A 412 -25.16 -14.48 -9.91
C LYS A 412 -26.15 -14.74 -11.04
N LYS A 413 -27.40 -14.28 -10.89
CA LYS A 413 -28.47 -14.45 -11.87
C LYS A 413 -29.33 -13.21 -11.95
N VAL A 414 -29.64 -12.78 -13.16
CA VAL A 414 -30.58 -11.69 -13.47
C VAL A 414 -31.70 -12.22 -14.37
N PRO A 415 -32.86 -11.54 -14.43
CA PRO A 415 -33.88 -11.87 -15.43
C PRO A 415 -33.29 -11.80 -16.84
N SER A 416 -33.63 -12.77 -17.70
CA SER A 416 -33.10 -12.88 -19.06
C SER A 416 -33.64 -11.81 -20.03
N VAL A 417 -34.68 -11.09 -19.63
CA VAL A 417 -35.28 -10.00 -20.41
C VAL A 417 -34.92 -8.67 -19.75
N LEU A 418 -34.18 -7.83 -20.48
CA LEU A 418 -33.96 -6.43 -20.11
C LEU A 418 -35.21 -5.62 -20.48
N PRO A 419 -35.81 -4.85 -19.55
CA PRO A 419 -36.88 -3.91 -19.87
C PRO A 419 -36.48 -2.98 -21.01
N LYS A 420 -37.31 -2.91 -22.06
CA LYS A 420 -37.00 -2.17 -23.30
C LYS A 420 -36.83 -0.67 -23.07
N GLU A 421 -37.38 -0.14 -22.00
CA GLU A 421 -37.29 1.27 -21.64
C GLU A 421 -35.91 1.63 -21.08
N ILE A 422 -35.08 0.68 -20.66
CA ILE A 422 -33.76 0.96 -20.07
C ILE A 422 -32.83 1.49 -21.16
N THR A 423 -32.42 2.75 -21.01
CA THR A 423 -31.44 3.41 -21.86
C THR A 423 -30.05 3.49 -21.22
N SER A 424 -29.93 3.18 -19.92
CA SER A 424 -28.66 3.30 -19.19
C SER A 424 -28.38 2.08 -18.32
N LEU A 425 -27.31 1.35 -18.66
CA LEU A 425 -26.72 0.27 -17.87
C LEU A 425 -25.62 0.78 -16.94
N ARG A 426 -25.57 2.09 -16.70
CA ARG A 426 -24.56 2.74 -15.86
C ARG A 426 -24.48 2.09 -14.48
N ARG A 427 -23.28 1.60 -14.12
CA ARG A 427 -22.96 0.91 -12.86
C ARG A 427 -23.75 -0.38 -12.60
N ALA A 428 -24.41 -0.98 -13.59
CA ALA A 428 -25.29 -2.13 -13.38
C ALA A 428 -24.64 -3.25 -12.54
N PHE A 429 -23.39 -3.60 -12.83
CA PHE A 429 -22.63 -4.67 -12.18
C PHE A 429 -21.33 -4.16 -11.55
N GLN A 430 -21.26 -2.89 -11.16
CA GLN A 430 -20.09 -2.34 -10.49
C GLN A 430 -19.80 -3.13 -9.20
N GLY A 431 -18.57 -3.64 -9.08
CA GLY A 431 -18.09 -4.44 -7.96
C GLY A 431 -18.64 -5.87 -7.92
N ASN A 432 -19.26 -6.39 -8.99
CA ASN A 432 -19.77 -7.76 -9.01
C ASN A 432 -18.64 -8.80 -8.85
N GLN A 433 -18.86 -9.78 -7.98
CA GLN A 433 -17.84 -10.74 -7.55
C GLN A 433 -17.95 -12.09 -8.26
N ASN A 434 -18.64 -12.16 -9.41
CA ASN A 434 -18.91 -13.42 -10.09
C ASN A 434 -18.33 -13.42 -11.50
N GLU A 435 -17.79 -14.57 -11.90
CA GLU A 435 -17.29 -14.79 -13.26
C GLU A 435 -18.43 -14.82 -14.28
N ILE A 436 -19.56 -15.42 -13.89
CA ILE A 436 -20.76 -15.60 -14.71
C ILE A 436 -21.97 -14.99 -13.99
N ILE A 437 -22.79 -14.27 -14.75
CA ILE A 437 -24.06 -13.68 -14.34
C ILE A 437 -25.15 -14.27 -15.26
N GLU A 438 -25.77 -15.37 -14.84
CA GLU A 438 -26.78 -16.07 -15.64
C GLU A 438 -27.94 -15.13 -16.00
N GLY A 439 -28.29 -15.05 -17.29
CA GLY A 439 -29.39 -14.24 -17.81
C GLY A 439 -28.95 -13.03 -18.63
N ILE A 440 -27.78 -12.47 -18.31
CA ILE A 440 -27.24 -11.26 -18.97
C ILE A 440 -26.96 -11.46 -20.47
N GLN A 441 -26.64 -12.70 -20.88
CA GLN A 441 -26.35 -13.06 -22.26
C GLN A 441 -27.56 -12.96 -23.20
N TYR A 442 -28.77 -12.88 -22.65
CA TYR A 442 -30.02 -12.81 -23.41
C TYR A 442 -30.58 -11.39 -23.53
N TRP A 443 -29.90 -10.40 -22.96
CA TRP A 443 -30.38 -9.02 -22.99
C TRP A 443 -30.31 -8.41 -24.38
N ASP A 444 -31.45 -7.88 -24.83
CA ASP A 444 -31.52 -6.97 -25.96
C ASP A 444 -31.05 -5.57 -25.51
N THR A 445 -29.86 -5.18 -25.96
CA THR A 445 -29.18 -3.93 -25.61
C THR A 445 -29.37 -2.83 -26.65
N SER A 446 -30.23 -3.03 -27.66
CA SER A 446 -30.44 -2.09 -28.76
C SER A 446 -30.90 -0.70 -28.33
N ASN A 447 -31.54 -0.53 -27.17
CA ASN A 447 -31.97 0.77 -26.64
C ASN A 447 -30.96 1.43 -25.69
N VAL A 448 -29.82 0.79 -25.41
CA VAL A 448 -28.87 1.27 -24.42
C VAL A 448 -27.94 2.31 -25.02
N GLU A 449 -27.91 3.49 -24.40
CA GLU A 449 -27.06 4.62 -24.77
C GLU A 449 -25.86 4.79 -23.82
N ASN A 450 -25.97 4.32 -22.57
CA ASN A 450 -24.94 4.54 -21.55
C ASN A 450 -24.54 3.24 -20.84
N MET A 451 -23.29 2.82 -21.00
CA MET A 451 -22.68 1.65 -20.35
C MET A 451 -21.57 2.03 -19.36
N SER A 452 -21.49 3.30 -18.96
CA SER A 452 -20.43 3.78 -18.08
C SER A 452 -20.37 3.03 -16.75
N TRP A 453 -19.15 2.69 -16.29
CA TRP A 453 -18.89 1.99 -15.03
C TRP A 453 -19.60 0.62 -14.89
N MET A 454 -20.18 0.06 -15.95
CA MET A 454 -21.09 -1.08 -15.86
C MET A 454 -20.48 -2.28 -15.13
N PHE A 455 -19.21 -2.60 -15.37
CA PHE A 455 -18.44 -3.68 -14.74
C PHE A 455 -17.20 -3.18 -14.00
N LYS A 456 -17.19 -1.92 -13.56
CA LYS A 456 -16.07 -1.36 -12.80
C LYS A 456 -15.83 -2.18 -11.53
N GLU A 457 -14.61 -2.62 -11.29
CA GLU A 457 -14.20 -3.50 -10.19
C GLU A 457 -14.90 -4.86 -10.16
N ALA A 458 -15.49 -5.31 -11.27
CA ALA A 458 -15.97 -6.69 -11.42
C ALA A 458 -14.79 -7.62 -11.70
N THR A 459 -13.94 -7.82 -10.69
CA THR A 459 -12.59 -8.39 -10.83
C THR A 459 -12.56 -9.79 -11.44
N LEU A 460 -13.62 -10.58 -11.25
CA LEU A 460 -13.73 -11.96 -11.73
C LEU A 460 -14.54 -12.09 -13.03
N PHE A 461 -15.29 -11.07 -13.44
CA PHE A 461 -16.23 -11.16 -14.56
C PHE A 461 -15.52 -11.46 -15.89
N ASN A 462 -15.92 -12.53 -16.56
CA ASN A 462 -15.35 -12.93 -17.85
C ASN A 462 -16.36 -13.70 -18.72
N GLN A 463 -17.65 -13.35 -18.65
CA GLN A 463 -18.71 -14.00 -19.43
C GLN A 463 -18.85 -13.39 -20.84
N PRO A 464 -19.08 -14.20 -21.90
CA PRO A 464 -19.29 -13.70 -23.26
C PRO A 464 -20.45 -12.69 -23.35
N ILE A 465 -20.14 -11.51 -23.89
CA ILE A 465 -21.09 -10.40 -24.14
C ILE A 465 -20.92 -9.78 -25.54
N GLY A 466 -20.14 -10.40 -26.42
CA GLY A 466 -19.87 -9.91 -27.78
C GLY A 466 -21.11 -9.80 -28.68
N ASN A 467 -22.19 -10.50 -28.35
CA ASN A 467 -23.45 -10.48 -29.11
C ASN A 467 -24.33 -9.26 -28.81
N TRP A 468 -23.93 -8.37 -27.92
CA TRP A 468 -24.70 -7.17 -27.58
C TRP A 468 -24.71 -6.14 -28.70
N ASN A 469 -25.87 -5.51 -28.88
CA ASN A 469 -26.01 -4.40 -29.79
C ASN A 469 -25.55 -3.11 -29.10
N THR A 470 -24.43 -2.56 -29.55
CA THR A 470 -23.82 -1.33 -29.02
C THR A 470 -24.02 -0.12 -29.93
N SER A 471 -24.80 -0.23 -31.01
CA SER A 471 -24.92 0.82 -32.02
C SER A 471 -25.45 2.15 -31.49
N ASN A 472 -26.20 2.15 -30.38
CA ASN A 472 -26.73 3.37 -29.76
C ASN A 472 -25.89 3.86 -28.58
N VAL A 473 -24.84 3.15 -28.19
CA VAL A 473 -24.02 3.51 -27.02
C VAL A 473 -23.16 4.73 -27.32
N THR A 474 -23.28 5.75 -26.48
CA THR A 474 -22.51 6.99 -26.56
C THR A 474 -21.45 7.11 -25.45
N ASN A 475 -21.59 6.36 -24.35
CA ASN A 475 -20.68 6.43 -23.21
C ASN A 475 -20.29 5.04 -22.67
N MET A 476 -18.99 4.73 -22.67
CA MET A 476 -18.38 3.51 -22.14
C MET A 476 -17.31 3.79 -21.07
N ASN A 477 -17.32 4.98 -20.47
CA ASN A 477 -16.26 5.38 -19.55
C ASN A 477 -16.18 4.45 -18.33
N HIS A 478 -14.97 4.03 -17.97
CA HIS A 478 -14.68 3.08 -16.89
C HIS A 478 -15.47 1.76 -16.94
N MET A 479 -16.04 1.37 -18.08
CA MET A 479 -16.94 0.21 -18.17
C MET A 479 -16.34 -1.07 -17.59
N PHE A 480 -15.03 -1.31 -17.78
CA PHE A 480 -14.27 -2.46 -17.27
C PHE A 480 -13.06 -2.04 -16.41
N PHE A 481 -13.12 -0.86 -15.79
CA PHE A 481 -12.03 -0.37 -14.95
C PHE A 481 -11.78 -1.35 -13.79
N CYS A 482 -10.55 -1.83 -13.61
CA CYS A 482 -10.18 -2.87 -12.64
C CYS A 482 -10.96 -4.20 -12.77
N ALA A 483 -11.50 -4.53 -13.96
CA ALA A 483 -12.07 -5.85 -14.23
C ALA A 483 -10.94 -6.84 -14.60
N TYR A 484 -10.18 -7.27 -13.60
CA TYR A 484 -8.90 -7.98 -13.77
C TYR A 484 -8.95 -9.14 -14.75
N SER A 485 -9.97 -10.01 -14.64
CA SER A 485 -10.11 -11.23 -15.43
C SER A 485 -10.76 -11.06 -16.80
N PHE A 486 -11.27 -9.87 -17.14
CA PHE A 486 -12.05 -9.69 -18.36
C PHE A 486 -11.18 -9.78 -19.62
N ASN A 487 -11.50 -10.73 -20.51
CA ASN A 487 -10.83 -10.93 -21.79
C ASN A 487 -11.77 -11.49 -22.87
N GLN A 488 -13.05 -11.15 -22.83
CA GLN A 488 -14.03 -11.67 -23.79
C GLN A 488 -13.99 -10.93 -25.11
N ASP A 489 -14.25 -11.65 -26.21
CA ASP A 489 -14.32 -11.06 -27.54
C ASP A 489 -15.52 -10.09 -27.64
N ILE A 490 -15.18 -8.83 -27.91
CA ILE A 490 -16.08 -7.70 -28.12
C ILE A 490 -15.71 -6.95 -29.41
N SER A 491 -14.94 -7.58 -30.30
CA SER A 491 -14.48 -7.00 -31.56
C SER A 491 -15.63 -6.64 -32.51
N SER A 492 -16.78 -7.30 -32.36
CA SER A 492 -18.02 -7.08 -33.12
C SER A 492 -18.82 -5.84 -32.72
N TRP A 493 -18.47 -5.18 -31.61
CA TRP A 493 -19.23 -4.03 -31.12
C TRP A 493 -19.14 -2.84 -32.08
N ASN A 494 -20.29 -2.20 -32.31
CA ASN A 494 -20.37 -0.96 -33.05
C ASN A 494 -20.08 0.22 -32.10
N THR A 495 -18.94 0.88 -32.32
CA THR A 495 -18.44 1.96 -31.46
C THR A 495 -18.53 3.35 -32.10
N SER A 496 -19.10 3.47 -33.30
CA SER A 496 -19.09 4.72 -34.08
C SER A 496 -19.77 5.91 -33.38
N ASN A 497 -20.74 5.63 -32.51
CA ASN A 497 -21.47 6.64 -31.73
C ASN A 497 -20.86 6.93 -30.36
N VAL A 498 -19.83 6.20 -29.94
CA VAL A 498 -19.21 6.38 -28.62
C VAL A 498 -18.36 7.65 -28.60
N THR A 499 -18.59 8.49 -27.60
CA THR A 499 -17.90 9.77 -27.43
C THR A 499 -16.95 9.80 -26.23
N ASP A 500 -17.14 8.89 -25.26
CA ASP A 500 -16.32 8.76 -24.06
C ASP A 500 -16.01 7.29 -23.75
N MET A 501 -14.73 6.93 -23.82
CA MET A 501 -14.18 5.62 -23.45
C MET A 501 -13.14 5.74 -22.31
N SER A 502 -13.18 6.84 -21.55
CA SER A 502 -12.11 7.17 -20.61
C SER A 502 -11.97 6.10 -19.54
N TRP A 503 -10.74 5.59 -19.36
CA TRP A 503 -10.36 4.56 -18.42
C TRP A 503 -11.12 3.24 -18.58
N MET A 504 -11.74 3.01 -19.73
CA MET A 504 -12.62 1.85 -19.97
C MET A 504 -11.97 0.52 -19.56
N PHE A 505 -10.69 0.32 -19.89
CA PHE A 505 -9.95 -0.91 -19.59
C PHE A 505 -8.84 -0.74 -18.55
N ALA A 506 -8.64 0.43 -17.95
CA ALA A 506 -7.52 0.60 -17.03
C ALA A 506 -7.63 -0.38 -15.86
N GLY A 507 -6.58 -1.19 -15.65
CA GLY A 507 -6.59 -2.30 -14.70
C GLY A 507 -7.31 -3.57 -15.17
N ALA A 508 -7.72 -3.73 -16.44
CA ALA A 508 -8.19 -5.00 -16.99
C ALA A 508 -7.01 -5.87 -17.45
N TYR A 509 -6.29 -6.47 -16.50
CA TYR A 509 -4.99 -7.12 -16.73
C TYR A 509 -5.01 -8.32 -17.70
N SER A 510 -6.15 -8.99 -17.86
CA SER A 510 -6.29 -10.13 -18.77
C SER A 510 -6.65 -9.75 -20.21
N LEU A 511 -7.07 -8.52 -20.48
CA LEU A 511 -7.56 -8.12 -21.81
C LEU A 511 -6.46 -8.19 -22.87
N ASN A 512 -6.71 -8.92 -23.97
CA ASN A 512 -5.79 -9.06 -25.09
C ASN A 512 -6.50 -9.30 -26.44
N GLN A 513 -7.70 -8.72 -26.61
CA GLN A 513 -8.52 -8.89 -27.82
C GLN A 513 -8.11 -7.94 -28.94
N ASP A 514 -8.36 -8.32 -30.20
CA ASP A 514 -8.18 -7.44 -31.36
C ASP A 514 -9.39 -6.51 -31.53
N LEU A 515 -9.22 -5.28 -31.06
CA LEU A 515 -10.22 -4.20 -31.12
C LEU A 515 -9.80 -3.11 -32.14
N SER A 516 -8.85 -3.41 -33.02
CA SER A 516 -8.29 -2.45 -33.99
C SER A 516 -9.31 -1.95 -35.02
N LYS A 517 -10.43 -2.68 -35.18
CA LYS A 517 -11.52 -2.38 -36.11
C LYS A 517 -12.61 -1.48 -35.53
N TRP A 518 -12.53 -1.12 -34.25
CA TRP A 518 -13.48 -0.21 -33.64
C TRP A 518 -13.40 1.19 -34.27
N ASP A 519 -14.56 1.76 -34.59
CA ASP A 519 -14.68 3.12 -35.04
C ASP A 519 -14.68 4.06 -33.83
N THR A 520 -13.55 4.73 -33.60
CA THR A 520 -13.40 5.70 -32.48
C THR A 520 -13.43 7.15 -32.96
N SER A 521 -13.94 7.39 -34.18
CA SER A 521 -13.92 8.73 -34.80
C SER A 521 -14.68 9.80 -34.01
N SER A 522 -15.65 9.38 -33.18
CA SER A 522 -16.47 10.24 -32.32
C SER A 522 -15.88 10.48 -30.91
N VAL A 523 -14.74 9.86 -30.55
CA VAL A 523 -14.13 9.98 -29.21
C VAL A 523 -13.16 11.16 -29.13
N GLY A 524 -13.35 12.05 -28.15
CA GLY A 524 -12.52 13.25 -27.96
C GLY A 524 -11.09 13.00 -27.44
N LYS A 525 -10.15 13.92 -27.75
CA LYS A 525 -8.69 13.79 -27.58
C LYS A 525 -8.16 13.64 -26.13
N GLN A 526 -8.93 13.94 -25.09
CA GLN A 526 -8.40 14.00 -23.72
C GLN A 526 -8.50 12.66 -22.97
N ARG A 527 -7.32 12.17 -22.51
CA ARG A 527 -7.11 11.16 -21.46
C ARG A 527 -8.10 9.98 -21.45
N GLN A 528 -8.17 9.28 -22.58
CA GLN A 528 -8.94 8.04 -22.65
C GLN A 528 -8.25 6.90 -21.89
N ASP A 529 -6.92 6.94 -21.72
CA ASP A 529 -6.13 6.05 -20.83
C ASP A 529 -6.47 4.55 -20.95
N ILE A 530 -6.80 4.10 -22.16
CA ILE A 530 -7.24 2.73 -22.45
C ILE A 530 -6.05 1.74 -22.49
N GLY A 531 -4.84 2.21 -22.76
CA GLY A 531 -3.63 1.37 -22.91
C GLY A 531 -2.91 0.98 -21.62
N VAL A 532 -3.41 1.39 -20.44
CA VAL A 532 -2.77 1.09 -19.12
C VAL A 532 -3.25 -0.26 -18.55
N SER A 533 -3.90 -1.08 -19.37
CA SER A 533 -4.70 -2.23 -18.97
C SER A 533 -3.90 -3.52 -18.85
N ASN A 534 -3.09 -3.87 -19.86
CA ASN A 534 -2.28 -5.09 -19.90
C ASN A 534 -0.98 -4.87 -20.68
N PRO A 535 0.21 -5.10 -20.09
CA PRO A 535 1.50 -4.90 -20.78
C PRO A 535 1.73 -5.85 -21.96
N ASN A 536 0.96 -6.92 -22.08
CA ASN A 536 1.02 -7.87 -23.19
C ASN A 536 -0.02 -7.59 -24.29
N TRP A 537 -0.87 -6.55 -24.15
CA TRP A 537 -1.86 -6.21 -25.16
C TRP A 537 -1.21 -5.47 -26.31
N LYS A 538 -1.07 -6.18 -27.43
CA LYS A 538 -0.35 -5.70 -28.61
C LYS A 538 -0.89 -4.35 -29.11
N PRO A 539 -0.05 -3.32 -29.31
CA PRO A 539 -0.51 -2.01 -29.78
C PRO A 539 -1.33 -2.05 -31.06
N GLU A 540 -1.03 -2.95 -31.99
CA GLU A 540 -1.76 -3.14 -33.25
C GLU A 540 -3.19 -3.68 -33.06
N HIS A 541 -3.48 -4.32 -31.93
CA HIS A 541 -4.79 -4.83 -31.54
C HIS A 541 -5.62 -3.79 -30.75
N GLN A 542 -5.03 -2.65 -30.37
CA GLN A 542 -5.71 -1.62 -29.59
C GLN A 542 -6.58 -0.72 -30.48
N PRO A 543 -7.69 -0.15 -29.95
CA PRO A 543 -8.48 0.84 -30.69
C PRO A 543 -7.64 2.05 -31.06
N LYS A 544 -7.79 2.55 -32.29
CA LYS A 544 -6.99 3.65 -32.83
C LYS A 544 -7.74 4.97 -32.74
N PHE A 545 -7.33 5.83 -31.81
CA PHE A 545 -7.90 7.17 -31.63
C PHE A 545 -7.28 8.19 -32.59
N ASN A 546 -8.12 8.97 -33.28
CA ASN A 546 -7.64 9.98 -34.22
C ASN A 546 -7.03 11.19 -33.50
N ASN A 547 -5.82 11.59 -33.91
CA ASN A 547 -5.17 12.85 -33.54
C ASN A 547 -5.83 14.04 -34.28
N LYS A 548 -7.10 14.36 -34.02
CA LYS A 548 -7.65 15.65 -34.49
C LYS A 548 -7.46 16.70 -33.41
N SER A 549 -6.49 17.57 -33.62
CA SER A 549 -6.40 18.88 -32.96
C SER A 549 -7.51 19.77 -33.50
N SER A 550 -8.45 20.10 -32.63
CA SER A 550 -9.27 21.31 -32.69
C SER A 550 -9.43 21.81 -31.28
#